data_AF-S0FUP0-F1
#
_entry.id   AF-S0FUP0-F1
#
_cell.length_a   1.000
_cell.length_b   1.000
_cell.length_c   1.000
_cell.angle_alpha   90.00
_cell.angle_beta   90.00
_cell.angle_gamma   90.00
#
_symmetry.space_group_name_H-M   'P 1'
#
loop_
_entity.id
_entity.type
_entity.pdbx_description
1 polymer ?
#
loop_
_entity_poly.entity_id
_entity_poly.type
_entity_poly.pdbx_seq_one_letter_code
_entity_poly.pdbx_strand_id
1 'polypeptide(L)'
;MDVILCINCKKPMKGDDKKWYCSCGMTVWKVTSGKLLSPAHLKQLMEHGQTEELIFKSKKNKPFKARLVVNGTRTEFAYDNGDEDGDESTKYMALDRKEIRVRVESGQPGIVDLTIESIDMPRFFQKINFGLCSTREAECMGIIVAADYAKFYIPDYMEKTMRIQVNSEEFSNYILRETKPRDKETQYFVNFAWEKLGVFRAFEAVYTPKRRRKNEGGNVSRKFPFGIFPWLEKITENQHLDENIRVFLPHNPAVYRQFKASFHTAQLLEVDDDEYLIYEVPIALEKALDTWFSMVKSTTLNININENSIGEGSKLNEKIGEENL
;
A
#
# COMPACT_ATOMS: atom_id res chain seq x y z
N MET A 1 9.22 8.89 -37.57
CA MET A 1 9.59 8.32 -36.24
C MET A 1 8.50 7.36 -35.87
N ASP A 2 8.86 6.10 -35.59
CA ASP A 2 7.89 5.10 -35.15
C ASP A 2 7.21 5.56 -33.85
N VAL A 3 5.89 5.43 -33.81
CA VAL A 3 5.11 5.73 -32.61
C VAL A 3 5.37 4.60 -31.60
N ILE A 4 6.09 4.90 -30.53
CA ILE A 4 6.34 3.92 -29.45
C ILE A 4 5.09 3.84 -28.57
N LEU A 5 4.48 2.66 -28.51
CA LEU A 5 3.29 2.40 -27.71
C LEU A 5 3.67 1.97 -26.29
N CYS A 6 2.92 2.43 -25.30
CA CYS A 6 3.14 2.07 -23.90
C CYS A 6 2.81 0.59 -23.66
N ILE A 7 3.68 -0.12 -22.95
CA ILE A 7 3.48 -1.54 -22.62
C ILE A 7 2.19 -1.80 -21.83
N ASN A 8 1.83 -0.87 -20.92
CA ASN A 8 0.71 -1.02 -19.98
C ASN A 8 -0.67 -0.75 -20.59
N CYS A 9 -0.78 0.20 -21.53
CA CYS A 9 -2.09 0.63 -22.05
C CYS A 9 -2.16 0.72 -23.57
N LYS A 10 -1.08 0.38 -24.28
CA LYS A 10 -0.94 0.40 -25.74
C LYS A 10 -1.20 1.76 -26.41
N LYS A 11 -1.30 2.85 -25.63
CA LYS A 11 -1.39 4.22 -26.15
C LYS A 11 0.00 4.80 -26.44
N PRO A 12 0.12 5.80 -27.33
CA PRO A 12 1.39 6.44 -27.65
C PRO A 12 2.09 7.04 -26.44
N MET A 13 3.40 6.80 -26.32
CA MET A 13 4.29 7.51 -25.39
C MET A 13 4.50 8.94 -25.86
N LYS A 14 4.40 9.91 -24.95
CA LYS A 14 4.80 11.31 -25.15
C LYS A 14 6.18 11.55 -24.53
N GLY A 15 6.88 12.60 -24.93
CA GLY A 15 8.18 12.94 -24.36
C GLY A 15 8.37 14.45 -24.20
N ASP A 16 9.01 14.85 -23.11
CA ASP A 16 9.57 16.19 -22.90
C ASP A 16 11.12 16.09 -22.85
N ASP A 17 11.82 17.16 -22.47
CA ASP A 17 13.29 17.16 -22.42
C ASP A 17 13.90 16.19 -21.40
N LYS A 18 13.14 15.78 -20.37
CA LYS A 18 13.66 15.01 -19.22
C LYS A 18 13.17 13.57 -19.19
N LYS A 19 11.99 13.28 -19.71
CA LYS A 19 11.34 11.97 -19.59
C LYS A 19 10.39 11.67 -20.74
N TRP A 20 10.10 10.39 -20.91
CA TRP A 20 8.96 9.90 -21.66
C TRP A 20 7.85 9.50 -20.69
N TYR A 21 6.60 9.78 -21.05
CA TYR A 21 5.45 9.49 -20.20
C TYR A 21 4.21 9.09 -21.01
N CYS A 22 3.31 8.34 -20.37
CA CYS A 22 2.02 7.95 -20.93
C CYS A 22 0.87 8.43 -20.04
N SER A 23 -0.33 8.56 -20.61
CA SER A 23 -1.55 8.94 -19.88
C SER A 23 -1.95 7.94 -18.78
N CYS A 24 -1.48 6.70 -18.84
CA CYS A 24 -1.71 5.70 -17.78
C CYS A 24 -0.73 5.82 -16.60
N GLY A 25 0.10 6.88 -16.56
CA GLY A 25 1.07 7.13 -15.50
C GLY A 25 2.46 6.53 -15.73
N MET A 26 2.67 5.72 -16.78
CA MET A 26 4.00 5.19 -17.13
C MET A 26 4.99 6.34 -17.33
N THR A 27 6.14 6.27 -16.66
CA THR A 27 7.19 7.28 -16.73
C THR A 27 8.57 6.63 -16.86
N VAL A 28 9.33 7.04 -17.88
CA VAL A 28 10.70 6.60 -18.15
C VAL A 28 11.60 7.83 -18.26
N TRP A 29 12.63 7.94 -17.43
CA TRP A 29 13.56 9.08 -17.46
C TRP A 29 14.55 8.94 -18.61
N LYS A 30 14.79 10.02 -19.37
CA LYS A 30 15.79 10.03 -20.46
C LYS A 30 17.20 9.85 -19.93
N VAL A 31 17.49 10.36 -18.73
CA VAL A 31 18.77 10.16 -18.05
C VAL A 31 18.54 9.39 -16.76
N THR A 32 19.13 8.20 -16.66
CA THR A 32 19.03 7.34 -15.47
C THR A 32 20.44 6.93 -15.05
N SER A 33 20.80 7.18 -13.78
CA SER A 33 22.12 6.83 -13.20
C SER A 33 23.31 7.18 -14.12
N GLY A 34 23.32 8.41 -14.64
CA GLY A 34 24.40 8.93 -15.48
C GLY A 34 24.45 8.40 -16.92
N LYS A 35 23.47 7.59 -17.35
CA LYS A 35 23.31 7.10 -18.73
C LYS A 35 22.14 7.80 -19.41
N LEU A 36 22.37 8.33 -20.62
CA LEU A 36 21.31 8.80 -21.51
C LEU A 36 20.71 7.58 -22.24
N LEU A 37 19.41 7.39 -22.09
CA LEU A 37 18.64 6.37 -22.80
C LEU A 37 18.27 6.90 -24.19
N SER A 38 18.38 6.04 -25.19
CA SER A 38 17.99 6.35 -26.56
C SER A 38 16.51 6.02 -26.78
N PRO A 39 15.86 6.55 -27.84
CA PRO A 39 14.53 6.10 -28.25
C PRO A 39 14.47 4.61 -28.57
N ALA A 40 15.57 3.99 -28.99
CA ALA A 40 15.66 2.55 -29.22
C ALA A 40 15.55 1.77 -27.89
N HIS A 41 16.22 2.22 -26.83
CA HIS A 41 16.06 1.62 -25.49
C HIS A 41 14.62 1.77 -24.97
N LEU A 42 13.98 2.91 -25.22
CA LEU A 42 12.57 3.10 -24.88
C LEU A 42 11.68 2.12 -25.64
N LYS A 43 11.89 1.96 -26.95
CA LYS A 43 11.13 1.01 -27.79
C LYS A 43 11.29 -0.41 -27.24
N GLN A 44 12.52 -0.84 -26.99
CA GLN A 44 12.83 -2.15 -26.42
C GLN A 44 12.16 -2.37 -25.06
N LEU A 45 12.24 -1.38 -24.17
CA LEU A 45 11.61 -1.41 -22.86
C LEU A 45 10.08 -1.51 -22.93
N MET A 46 9.46 -0.84 -23.92
CA MET A 46 8.01 -0.88 -24.10
C MET A 46 7.52 -2.14 -24.86
N GLU A 47 8.36 -2.74 -25.70
CA GLU A 47 8.02 -3.95 -26.45
C GLU A 47 8.27 -5.23 -25.63
N HIS A 48 9.42 -5.30 -24.96
CA HIS A 48 9.87 -6.50 -24.25
C HIS A 48 9.76 -6.40 -22.73
N GLY A 49 9.37 -5.24 -22.20
CA GLY A 49 9.32 -4.99 -20.75
C GLY A 49 10.71 -4.80 -20.12
N GLN A 50 11.79 -4.94 -20.89
CA GLN A 50 13.17 -4.79 -20.44
C GLN A 50 14.09 -4.29 -21.55
N THR A 51 15.18 -3.63 -21.18
CA THR A 51 16.28 -3.31 -22.11
C THR A 51 17.30 -4.43 -22.18
N GLU A 52 18.19 -4.34 -23.16
CA GLU A 52 19.49 -5.01 -23.10
C GLU A 52 20.32 -4.53 -21.89
N GLU A 53 21.41 -5.24 -21.62
CA GLU A 53 22.34 -4.85 -20.57
C GLU A 53 23.05 -3.55 -20.94
N LEU A 54 22.92 -2.54 -20.09
CA LEU A 54 23.50 -1.22 -20.24
C LEU A 54 24.47 -0.94 -19.10
N ILE A 55 25.48 -0.12 -19.37
CA ILE A 55 26.43 0.34 -18.36
C ILE A 55 25.92 1.67 -17.76
N PHE A 56 25.68 1.68 -16.46
CA PHE A 56 25.25 2.82 -15.64
C PHE A 56 26.35 3.27 -14.68
N LYS A 57 26.19 4.44 -14.06
CA LYS A 57 27.08 4.99 -13.04
C LYS A 57 26.36 5.10 -11.69
N SER A 58 26.93 4.48 -10.66
CA SER A 58 26.42 4.59 -9.28
C SER A 58 26.62 5.99 -8.69
N LYS A 59 26.01 6.26 -7.54
CA LYS A 59 26.22 7.52 -6.78
C LYS A 59 27.68 7.77 -6.39
N LYS A 60 28.53 6.73 -6.36
CA LYS A 60 29.98 6.82 -6.12
C LYS A 60 30.80 6.85 -7.43
N ASN A 61 30.17 7.14 -8.56
CA ASN A 61 30.77 7.13 -9.92
C ASN A 61 31.37 5.79 -10.38
N LYS A 62 31.09 4.68 -9.69
CA LYS A 62 31.50 3.34 -10.17
C LYS A 62 30.57 2.85 -11.28
N PRO A 63 31.10 2.38 -12.43
CA PRO A 63 30.29 1.79 -13.49
C PRO A 63 29.73 0.45 -13.04
N PHE A 64 28.48 0.15 -13.40
CA PHE A 64 27.86 -1.15 -13.20
C PHE A 64 26.99 -1.51 -14.39
N LYS A 65 26.89 -2.80 -14.70
CA LYS A 65 26.04 -3.33 -15.76
C LYS A 65 24.68 -3.70 -15.20
N ALA A 66 23.60 -3.32 -15.88
CA ALA A 66 22.24 -3.69 -15.52
C ALA A 66 21.32 -3.57 -16.74
N ARG A 67 20.20 -4.27 -16.73
CA ARG A 67 19.04 -4.01 -17.59
C ARG A 67 18.10 -3.06 -16.89
N LEU A 68 17.35 -2.26 -17.64
CA LEU A 68 16.18 -1.56 -17.11
C LEU A 68 14.94 -2.41 -17.38
N VAL A 69 14.15 -2.67 -16.35
CA VAL A 69 12.90 -3.44 -16.42
C VAL A 69 11.73 -2.56 -16.04
N VAL A 70 10.57 -2.79 -16.66
CA VAL A 70 9.32 -2.12 -16.29
C VAL A 70 8.76 -2.76 -15.03
N ASN A 71 8.55 -1.95 -13.99
CA ASN A 71 7.85 -2.33 -12.77
C ASN A 71 6.64 -1.39 -12.55
N GLY A 72 5.44 -1.88 -12.83
CA GLY A 72 4.21 -1.08 -12.78
C GLY A 72 4.28 0.08 -13.77
N THR A 73 4.32 1.32 -13.28
CA THR A 73 4.38 2.55 -14.09
C THR A 73 5.79 3.19 -14.12
N ARG A 74 6.82 2.49 -13.64
CA ARG A 74 8.19 2.98 -13.55
C ARG A 74 9.19 1.94 -14.05
N THR A 75 10.47 2.30 -14.04
CA THR A 75 11.59 1.44 -14.42
C THR A 75 12.52 1.17 -13.25
N GLU A 76 12.99 -0.07 -13.13
CA GLU A 76 13.95 -0.51 -12.11
C GLU A 76 15.16 -1.21 -12.76
N PHE A 77 16.25 -1.38 -12.02
CA PHE A 77 17.44 -2.09 -12.51
C PHE A 77 17.34 -3.59 -12.22
N ALA A 78 17.61 -4.41 -13.23
CA ALA A 78 17.81 -5.85 -13.10
C ALA A 78 19.26 -6.21 -13.48
N TYR A 79 19.87 -7.19 -12.83
CA TYR A 79 21.28 -7.55 -13.01
C TYR A 79 21.36 -9.02 -13.42
N ASP A 80 22.07 -9.34 -14.52
CA ASP A 80 22.37 -10.73 -14.88
C ASP A 80 23.62 -11.17 -14.11
N ASN A 81 23.44 -11.98 -13.07
CA ASN A 81 24.57 -12.43 -12.27
C ASN A 81 25.30 -13.58 -12.97
N GLY A 82 26.56 -13.33 -13.33
CA GLY A 82 27.58 -14.33 -13.50
C GLY A 82 28.87 -13.77 -12.95
N ASP A 83 29.01 -13.73 -11.62
CA ASP A 83 30.29 -13.67 -10.91
C ASP A 83 30.07 -14.13 -9.46
N GLU A 84 30.74 -15.22 -9.14
CA GLU A 84 30.81 -15.91 -7.85
C GLU A 84 31.63 -15.06 -6.86
N ASP A 85 31.00 -14.03 -6.31
CA ASP A 85 31.33 -13.43 -5.00
C ASP A 85 30.13 -12.54 -4.60
N GLY A 86 28.96 -13.17 -4.63
CA GLY A 86 27.67 -12.51 -4.45
C GLY A 86 27.45 -12.08 -3.02
N ASP A 87 27.39 -10.77 -2.81
CA ASP A 87 26.73 -10.15 -1.67
C ASP A 87 25.36 -10.84 -1.47
N GLU A 88 25.19 -11.40 -0.28
CA GLU A 88 24.08 -12.27 0.14
C GLU A 88 22.70 -11.61 -0.04
N SER A 89 22.70 -10.29 -0.26
CA SER A 89 21.54 -9.46 -0.58
C SER A 89 20.88 -9.77 -1.93
N THR A 90 21.59 -10.31 -2.92
CA THR A 90 21.06 -10.47 -4.30
C THR A 90 20.33 -11.79 -4.53
N LYS A 91 20.55 -12.80 -3.67
CA LYS A 91 19.81 -14.08 -3.70
C LYS A 91 18.33 -13.89 -3.31
N TYR A 92 18.01 -12.78 -2.64
CA TYR A 92 16.66 -12.40 -2.20
C TYR A 92 15.81 -11.71 -3.28
N MET A 93 16.19 -11.65 -4.57
CA MET A 93 15.44 -10.84 -5.56
C MET A 93 14.67 -11.64 -6.64
N ALA A 94 14.84 -12.95 -6.75
CA ALA A 94 13.87 -13.77 -7.48
C ALA A 94 12.78 -14.21 -6.49
N LEU A 95 11.57 -13.65 -6.59
CA LEU A 95 10.41 -14.18 -5.88
C LEU A 95 10.15 -15.60 -6.42
N ASP A 96 10.03 -16.59 -5.55
CA ASP A 96 9.48 -17.89 -5.97
C ASP A 96 7.98 -17.68 -6.28
N ARG A 97 7.46 -18.33 -7.32
CA ARG A 97 6.01 -18.35 -7.62
C ARG A 97 5.18 -18.86 -6.44
N LYS A 98 5.80 -19.62 -5.55
CA LYS A 98 5.17 -20.12 -4.33
C LYS A 98 5.34 -19.20 -3.13
N GLU A 99 5.92 -18.02 -3.28
CA GLU A 99 6.20 -17.11 -2.16
C GLU A 99 5.38 -15.82 -2.23
N ILE A 100 4.97 -15.39 -1.04
CA ILE A 100 4.42 -14.05 -0.78
C ILE A 100 5.34 -13.41 0.24
N ARG A 101 6.02 -12.34 -0.14
CA ARG A 101 6.89 -11.60 0.78
C ARG A 101 6.14 -10.46 1.41
N VAL A 102 6.19 -10.42 2.72
CA VAL A 102 5.54 -9.40 3.53
C VAL A 102 6.60 -8.73 4.37
N ARG A 103 6.62 -7.40 4.37
CA ARG A 103 7.45 -6.62 5.29
C ARG A 103 6.55 -5.69 6.08
N VAL A 104 6.57 -5.86 7.40
CA VAL A 104 5.78 -5.07 8.34
C VAL A 104 6.74 -4.30 9.22
N GLU A 105 6.69 -2.97 9.15
CA GLU A 105 7.61 -2.14 9.92
C GLU A 105 6.90 -1.13 10.80
N SER A 106 7.04 -1.24 12.12
CA SER A 106 6.59 -0.21 13.06
C SER A 106 7.76 0.61 13.58
N GLY A 107 7.97 1.77 12.96
CA GLY A 107 8.96 2.75 13.42
C GLY A 107 8.47 3.63 14.57
N GLN A 108 7.15 3.73 14.76
CA GLN A 108 6.47 4.52 15.77
C GLN A 108 5.24 3.73 16.27
N PRO A 109 4.87 3.83 17.57
CA PRO A 109 3.64 3.24 18.09
C PRO A 109 2.43 3.62 17.24
N GLY A 110 1.52 2.68 16.97
CA GLY A 110 0.34 2.91 16.14
C GLY A 110 0.56 2.87 14.62
N ILE A 111 1.80 3.05 14.15
CA ILE A 111 2.08 3.21 12.72
C ILE A 111 2.81 1.99 12.17
N VAL A 112 2.39 1.56 10.99
CA VAL A 112 3.01 0.47 10.22
C VAL A 112 3.30 0.94 8.80
N ASP A 113 4.51 0.68 8.31
CA ASP A 113 4.83 0.64 6.90
C ASP A 113 4.71 -0.82 6.43
N LEU A 114 3.68 -1.11 5.63
CA LEU A 114 3.39 -2.45 5.11
C LEU A 114 3.81 -2.55 3.65
N THR A 115 4.57 -3.59 3.31
CA THR A 115 4.87 -3.98 1.92
C THR A 115 4.44 -5.42 1.69
N ILE A 116 3.78 -5.68 0.55
CA ILE A 116 3.43 -7.03 0.09
C ILE A 116 3.90 -7.19 -1.35
N GLU A 117 4.64 -8.27 -1.61
CA GLU A 117 5.23 -8.58 -2.90
C GLU A 117 4.95 -10.05 -3.26
N SER A 118 4.45 -10.26 -4.46
CA SER A 118 4.29 -11.58 -5.06
C SER A 118 4.38 -11.45 -6.57
N ILE A 119 4.61 -12.55 -7.29
CA ILE A 119 4.59 -12.53 -8.76
C ILE A 119 3.18 -12.27 -9.30
N ASP A 120 2.16 -12.68 -8.56
CA ASP A 120 0.76 -12.65 -9.02
C ASP A 120 0.07 -11.30 -8.81
N MET A 121 0.73 -10.33 -8.16
CA MET A 121 0.18 -9.01 -7.92
C MET A 121 1.25 -7.91 -7.97
N PRO A 122 0.92 -6.68 -8.39
CA PRO A 122 1.82 -5.54 -8.25
C PRO A 122 2.23 -5.33 -6.79
N ARG A 123 3.47 -4.89 -6.56
CA ARG A 123 3.94 -4.53 -5.22
C ARG A 123 2.97 -3.57 -4.54
N PHE A 124 2.47 -3.97 -3.38
CA PHE A 124 1.64 -3.14 -2.53
C PHE A 124 2.50 -2.48 -1.46
N PHE A 125 2.29 -1.18 -1.24
CA PHE A 125 2.90 -0.44 -0.15
C PHE A 125 1.88 0.53 0.45
N GLN A 126 1.72 0.49 1.78
CA GLN A 126 0.88 1.44 2.49
C GLN A 126 1.44 1.74 3.87
N LYS A 127 1.44 3.03 4.25
CA LYS A 127 1.60 3.46 5.63
C LYS A 127 0.23 3.48 6.31
N ILE A 128 0.05 2.72 7.38
CA ILE A 128 -1.22 2.53 8.08
C ILE A 128 -1.08 3.09 9.51
N ASN A 129 -2.11 3.80 9.96
CA ASN A 129 -2.22 4.26 11.35
C ASN A 129 -3.39 3.54 12.04
N PHE A 130 -3.07 2.78 13.07
CA PHE A 130 -4.01 2.07 13.93
C PHE A 130 -4.31 2.82 15.25
N GLY A 131 -3.85 4.06 15.38
CA GLY A 131 -4.11 4.91 16.53
C GLY A 131 -3.20 4.60 17.71
N LEU A 132 -3.72 4.73 18.93
CA LEU A 132 -2.95 4.50 20.15
C LEU A 132 -2.80 3.00 20.41
N CYS A 133 -1.69 2.42 19.94
CA CYS A 133 -1.27 1.07 20.31
C CYS A 133 0.27 0.97 20.29
N SER A 134 0.81 -0.08 20.91
CA SER A 134 2.25 -0.37 20.90
C SER A 134 2.74 -0.77 19.51
N THR A 135 4.05 -0.71 19.29
CA THR A 135 4.67 -1.15 18.02
C THR A 135 4.38 -2.63 17.72
N ARG A 136 4.28 -3.47 18.77
CA ARG A 136 4.00 -4.91 18.65
C ARG A 136 2.57 -5.16 18.17
N GLU A 137 1.60 -4.45 18.74
CA GLU A 137 0.21 -4.52 18.29
C GLU A 137 0.06 -3.99 16.87
N ALA A 138 0.74 -2.88 16.54
CA ALA A 138 0.78 -2.32 15.20
C ALA A 138 1.31 -3.35 14.20
N GLU A 139 2.47 -3.97 14.46
CA GLU A 139 3.02 -5.03 13.59
C GLU A 139 2.06 -6.23 13.46
N CYS A 140 1.39 -6.61 14.54
CA CYS A 140 0.38 -7.66 14.50
C CYS A 140 -0.78 -7.34 13.57
N MET A 141 -1.35 -6.13 13.67
CA MET A 141 -2.39 -5.68 12.76
C MET A 141 -1.88 -5.55 11.32
N GLY A 142 -0.63 -5.16 11.12
CA GLY A 142 0.01 -5.14 9.80
C GLY A 142 0.06 -6.53 9.15
N ILE A 143 0.36 -7.58 9.92
CA ILE A 143 0.30 -8.97 9.43
C ILE A 143 -1.14 -9.37 9.09
N ILE A 144 -2.12 -9.02 9.94
CA ILE A 144 -3.53 -9.31 9.69
C ILE A 144 -3.98 -8.68 8.35
N VAL A 145 -3.65 -7.40 8.13
CA VAL A 145 -3.90 -6.72 6.85
C VAL A 145 -3.21 -7.47 5.71
N ALA A 146 -1.95 -7.86 5.87
CA ALA A 146 -1.19 -8.53 4.82
C ALA A 146 -1.81 -9.86 4.41
N ALA A 147 -2.22 -10.66 5.39
CA ALA A 147 -2.83 -11.97 5.17
C ALA A 147 -4.19 -11.84 4.47
N ASP A 148 -5.08 -10.97 4.96
CA ASP A 148 -6.39 -10.76 4.32
C ASP A 148 -6.24 -10.14 2.91
N TYR A 149 -5.31 -9.21 2.72
CA TYR A 149 -5.00 -8.61 1.42
C TYR A 149 -4.48 -9.66 0.42
N ALA A 150 -3.52 -10.48 0.84
CA ALA A 150 -2.97 -11.55 0.01
C ALA A 150 -4.06 -12.57 -0.35
N LYS A 151 -4.88 -12.99 0.62
CA LYS A 151 -6.03 -13.87 0.37
C LYS A 151 -7.00 -13.29 -0.66
N PHE A 152 -7.21 -11.97 -0.66
CA PHE A 152 -8.14 -11.32 -1.58
C PHE A 152 -7.61 -11.22 -3.02
N TYR A 153 -6.32 -10.88 -3.20
CA TYR A 153 -5.78 -10.59 -4.53
C TYR A 153 -4.97 -11.72 -5.16
N ILE A 154 -4.39 -12.63 -4.37
CA ILE A 154 -3.46 -13.63 -4.86
C ILE A 154 -4.23 -14.94 -5.13
N PRO A 155 -4.29 -15.42 -6.39
CA PRO A 155 -4.87 -16.71 -6.71
C PRO A 155 -4.02 -17.83 -6.08
N ASP A 156 -4.67 -18.95 -5.76
CA ASP A 156 -4.03 -20.13 -5.19
C ASP A 156 -3.18 -19.83 -3.94
N TYR A 157 -3.59 -18.83 -3.15
CA TYR A 157 -2.85 -18.41 -1.93
C TYR A 157 -2.62 -19.57 -0.95
N MET A 158 -3.50 -20.56 -0.94
CA MET A 158 -3.38 -21.77 -0.11
C MET A 158 -2.14 -22.62 -0.46
N GLU A 159 -1.60 -22.50 -1.67
CA GLU A 159 -0.38 -23.21 -2.11
C GLU A 159 0.90 -22.42 -1.81
N LYS A 160 0.78 -21.17 -1.36
CA LYS A 160 1.89 -20.24 -1.20
C LYS A 160 2.35 -20.14 0.24
N THR A 161 3.65 -19.93 0.41
CA THR A 161 4.31 -19.67 1.68
C THR A 161 4.43 -18.16 1.90
N MET A 162 3.98 -17.66 3.05
CA MET A 162 4.12 -16.25 3.41
C MET A 162 5.42 -16.01 4.19
N ARG A 163 6.39 -15.31 3.58
CA ARG A 163 7.66 -14.93 4.23
C ARG A 163 7.55 -13.53 4.81
N ILE A 164 7.50 -13.44 6.13
CA ILE A 164 7.24 -12.20 6.86
C ILE A 164 8.54 -11.66 7.44
N GLN A 165 8.81 -10.38 7.22
CA GLN A 165 9.88 -9.63 7.86
C GLN A 165 9.27 -8.60 8.82
N VAL A 166 9.71 -8.62 10.06
CA VAL A 166 9.26 -7.70 11.12
C VAL A 166 10.46 -7.01 11.77
N ASN A 167 10.27 -5.80 12.31
CA ASN A 167 11.35 -5.06 12.97
C ASN A 167 11.26 -5.04 14.51
N SER A 168 10.32 -5.77 15.11
CA SER A 168 10.30 -6.08 16.53
C SER A 168 10.67 -7.55 16.76
N GLU A 169 11.80 -7.77 17.44
CA GLU A 169 12.25 -9.10 17.87
C GLU A 169 11.23 -9.76 18.81
N GLU A 170 10.67 -8.99 19.74
CA GLU A 170 9.66 -9.53 20.65
C GLU A 170 8.42 -10.00 19.90
N PHE A 171 7.98 -9.24 18.88
CA PHE A 171 6.86 -9.64 18.05
C PHE A 171 7.17 -10.83 17.13
N SER A 172 8.41 -10.95 16.60
CA SER A 172 8.81 -12.17 15.88
C SER A 172 8.70 -13.40 16.77
N ASN A 173 9.09 -13.28 18.04
CA ASN A 173 9.00 -14.40 18.98
C ASN A 173 7.54 -14.73 19.33
N TYR A 174 6.64 -13.73 19.35
CA TYR A 174 5.21 -13.96 19.48
C TYR A 174 4.65 -14.73 18.29
N ILE A 175 4.87 -14.26 17.06
CA ILE A 175 4.26 -14.89 15.88
C ILE A 175 4.81 -16.30 15.62
N LEU A 176 6.07 -16.56 16.00
CA LEU A 176 6.71 -17.88 15.95
C LEU A 176 6.35 -18.80 17.13
N ARG A 177 5.47 -18.37 18.05
CA ARG A 177 5.05 -19.12 19.25
C ARG A 177 6.17 -19.42 20.25
N GLU A 178 7.29 -18.73 20.15
CA GLU A 178 8.42 -18.89 21.08
C GLU A 178 8.14 -18.24 22.43
N THR A 179 7.37 -17.14 22.42
CA THR A 179 6.95 -16.44 23.63
C THR A 179 5.47 -16.07 23.56
N LYS A 180 4.84 -15.95 24.72
CA LYS A 180 3.43 -15.56 24.85
C LYS A 180 3.32 -14.11 25.33
N PRO A 181 2.55 -13.24 24.66
CA PRO A 181 2.30 -11.89 25.15
C PRO A 181 1.63 -11.93 26.54
N ARG A 182 2.02 -11.04 27.45
CA ARG A 182 1.39 -10.97 28.80
C ARG A 182 -0.01 -10.39 28.74
N ASP A 183 -0.18 -9.38 27.90
CA ASP A 183 -1.44 -8.67 27.71
C ASP A 183 -2.47 -9.52 26.94
N LYS A 184 -3.72 -9.53 27.42
CA LYS A 184 -4.79 -10.36 26.84
C LYS A 184 -5.20 -9.90 25.45
N GLU A 185 -5.19 -8.59 25.21
CA GLU A 185 -5.57 -8.02 23.92
C GLU A 185 -4.51 -8.38 22.86
N THR A 186 -3.23 -8.25 23.20
CA THR A 186 -2.13 -8.68 22.33
C THR A 186 -2.17 -10.20 22.08
N GLN A 187 -2.51 -11.01 23.08
CA GLN A 187 -2.73 -12.46 22.87
C GLN A 187 -3.84 -12.72 21.85
N TYR A 188 -4.97 -12.01 21.97
CA TYR A 188 -6.06 -12.11 21.01
C TYR A 188 -5.62 -11.72 19.59
N PHE A 189 -4.88 -10.62 19.43
CA PHE A 189 -4.39 -10.20 18.10
C PHE A 189 -3.44 -11.22 17.48
N VAL A 190 -2.52 -11.79 18.28
CA VAL A 190 -1.58 -12.81 17.81
C VAL A 190 -2.32 -14.09 17.40
N ASN A 191 -3.32 -14.52 18.19
CA ASN A 191 -4.16 -15.67 17.85
C ASN A 191 -4.91 -15.43 16.53
N PHE A 192 -5.51 -14.25 16.39
CA PHE A 192 -6.21 -13.87 15.16
C PHE A 192 -5.26 -13.84 13.96
N ALA A 193 -4.04 -13.32 14.13
CA ALA A 193 -3.01 -13.37 13.10
C ALA A 193 -2.67 -14.82 12.71
N TRP A 194 -2.56 -15.75 13.66
CA TRP A 194 -2.34 -17.17 13.33
C TRP A 194 -3.48 -17.79 12.55
N GLU A 195 -4.74 -17.47 12.86
CA GLU A 195 -5.88 -17.95 12.08
C GLU A 195 -5.80 -17.46 10.63
N LYS A 196 -5.45 -16.18 10.44
CA LYS A 196 -5.25 -15.59 9.12
C LYS A 196 -4.05 -16.17 8.38
N LEU A 197 -2.98 -16.52 9.08
CA LEU A 197 -1.79 -17.15 8.48
C LEU A 197 -1.97 -18.64 8.20
N GLY A 198 -2.83 -19.32 8.97
CA GLY A 198 -3.07 -20.76 8.88
C GLY A 198 -3.76 -21.21 7.60
N VAL A 199 -4.28 -20.28 6.79
CA VAL A 199 -4.90 -20.58 5.48
C VAL A 199 -3.89 -20.69 4.33
N PHE A 200 -2.64 -20.27 4.55
CA PHE A 200 -1.54 -20.39 3.59
C PHE A 200 -0.85 -21.74 3.77
N ARG A 201 -0.09 -22.19 2.77
CA ARG A 201 0.65 -23.47 2.84
C ARG A 201 1.56 -23.53 4.06
N ALA A 202 2.23 -22.42 4.32
CA ALA A 202 3.10 -22.20 5.46
C ALA A 202 3.31 -20.69 5.65
N PHE A 203 3.84 -20.29 6.80
CA PHE A 203 4.41 -18.96 6.97
C PHE A 203 5.74 -19.06 7.71
N GLU A 204 6.61 -18.10 7.46
CA GLU A 204 7.86 -17.90 8.18
C GLU A 204 7.92 -16.45 8.64
N ALA A 205 8.57 -16.19 9.76
CA ALA A 205 8.81 -14.84 10.25
C ALA A 205 10.29 -14.65 10.59
N VAL A 206 10.87 -13.53 10.15
CA VAL A 206 12.27 -13.19 10.38
C VAL A 206 12.37 -11.79 10.96
N TYR A 207 13.11 -11.66 12.06
CA TYR A 207 13.45 -10.36 12.63
C TYR A 207 14.50 -9.67 11.74
N THR A 208 14.12 -8.51 11.20
CA THR A 208 15.01 -7.64 10.41
C THR A 208 15.03 -6.26 11.04
N PRO A 209 16.06 -5.92 11.83
CA PRO A 209 16.10 -4.66 12.57
C PRO A 209 16.12 -3.45 11.64
N LYS A 210 15.35 -2.42 12.01
CA LYS A 210 15.41 -1.08 11.40
C LYS A 210 15.77 -0.06 12.48
N ARG A 211 16.70 0.84 12.17
CA ARG A 211 17.02 1.95 13.07
C ARG A 211 15.75 2.77 13.33
N ARG A 212 15.34 2.83 14.60
CA ARG A 212 14.28 3.74 15.06
C ARG A 212 14.72 5.17 14.74
N ARG A 213 13.90 5.91 14.00
CA ARG A 213 14.11 7.35 13.81
C ARG A 213 13.82 8.03 15.15
N LYS A 214 14.55 9.10 15.48
CA LYS A 214 14.15 9.98 16.59
C LYS A 214 12.69 10.38 16.38
N ASN A 215 11.94 10.49 17.47
CA ASN A 215 10.54 10.91 17.47
C ASN A 215 10.42 12.34 16.93
N GLU A 216 10.45 12.48 15.61
CA GLU A 216 9.82 13.61 14.94
C GLU A 216 8.33 13.35 15.11
N GLY A 217 7.64 14.26 15.84
CA GLY A 217 6.20 14.19 16.04
C GLY A 217 5.54 13.85 14.71
N GLY A 218 4.97 12.66 14.62
CA GLY A 218 4.52 12.11 13.36
C GLY A 218 3.41 13.00 12.82
N ASN A 219 3.65 13.66 11.68
CA ASN A 219 2.57 14.18 10.88
C ASN A 219 1.76 12.96 10.40
N VAL A 220 0.77 12.56 11.20
CA VAL A 220 -0.20 11.55 10.80
C VAL A 220 -0.85 12.10 9.54
N SER A 221 -0.65 11.40 8.43
CA SER A 221 -1.31 11.74 7.17
C SER A 221 -2.81 11.90 7.46
N ARG A 222 -3.38 13.07 7.15
CA ARG A 222 -4.84 13.30 7.24
C ARG A 222 -5.63 12.46 6.24
N LYS A 223 -4.95 11.74 5.33
CA LYS A 223 -5.58 10.87 4.34
C LYS A 223 -5.80 9.48 4.91
N PHE A 224 -6.98 8.93 4.68
CA PHE A 224 -7.28 7.53 4.98
C PHE A 224 -6.34 6.60 4.18
N PRO A 225 -5.98 5.44 4.75
CA PRO A 225 -5.22 4.43 4.03
C PRO A 225 -6.03 3.90 2.85
N PHE A 226 -5.34 3.53 1.78
CA PHE A 226 -5.97 3.11 0.54
C PHE A 226 -5.85 1.60 0.36
N GLY A 227 -6.96 0.94 0.02
CA GLY A 227 -6.99 -0.46 -0.41
C GLY A 227 -6.50 -1.47 0.62
N ILE A 228 -6.51 -1.14 1.91
CA ILE A 228 -6.06 -2.05 2.98
C ILE A 228 -7.12 -3.10 3.37
N PHE A 229 -8.40 -2.86 3.05
CA PHE A 229 -9.52 -3.76 3.33
C PHE A 229 -10.45 -3.94 2.11
N PRO A 230 -9.96 -4.47 0.97
CA PRO A 230 -10.74 -4.63 -0.26
C PRO A 230 -11.99 -5.52 -0.14
N TRP A 231 -12.05 -6.40 0.86
CA TRP A 231 -13.23 -7.23 1.16
C TRP A 231 -14.25 -6.55 2.08
N LEU A 232 -13.95 -5.37 2.63
CA LEU A 232 -14.83 -4.74 3.62
C LEU A 232 -16.10 -4.19 2.94
N GLU A 233 -17.24 -4.51 3.53
CA GLU A 233 -18.55 -4.00 3.12
C GLU A 233 -19.03 -2.93 4.09
N LYS A 234 -19.72 -1.92 3.56
CA LYS A 234 -20.34 -0.88 4.38
C LYS A 234 -21.69 -1.39 4.86
N ILE A 235 -21.79 -1.66 6.15
CA ILE A 235 -23.03 -2.03 6.84
C ILE A 235 -23.31 -0.92 7.87
N THR A 236 -24.39 -0.17 7.65
CA THR A 236 -24.74 0.98 8.49
C THR A 236 -26.24 1.10 8.67
N GLU A 237 -26.67 1.53 9.85
CA GLU A 237 -28.06 1.89 10.15
C GLU A 237 -28.16 3.34 10.61
N ASN A 238 -29.05 4.10 9.97
CA ASN A 238 -29.30 5.49 10.33
C ASN A 238 -30.36 5.58 11.42
N GLN A 239 -30.00 6.11 12.58
CA GLN A 239 -30.97 6.45 13.61
C GLN A 239 -31.33 7.92 13.47
N HIS A 240 -32.29 8.21 12.58
CA HIS A 240 -32.73 9.58 12.27
C HIS A 240 -33.21 10.38 13.50
N LEU A 241 -33.53 9.72 14.61
CA LEU A 241 -33.96 10.34 15.86
C LEU A 241 -32.80 10.71 16.79
N ASP A 242 -31.64 10.05 16.66
CA ASP A 242 -30.54 10.12 17.65
C ASP A 242 -29.30 10.87 17.13
N GLU A 243 -29.39 11.51 15.95
CA GLU A 243 -28.28 12.21 15.26
C GLU A 243 -27.00 11.36 15.06
N ASN A 244 -27.13 10.03 15.11
CA ASN A 244 -26.04 9.08 15.04
C ASN A 244 -26.28 8.01 13.95
N ILE A 245 -25.16 7.47 13.46
CA ILE A 245 -25.09 6.37 12.51
C ILE A 245 -24.46 5.19 13.23
N ARG A 246 -25.13 4.03 13.21
CA ARG A 246 -24.55 2.77 13.67
C ARG A 246 -23.75 2.16 12.53
N VAL A 247 -22.53 1.75 12.82
CA VAL A 247 -21.58 1.16 11.89
C VAL A 247 -21.21 -0.22 12.39
N PHE A 248 -21.46 -1.24 11.57
CA PHE A 248 -21.21 -2.63 11.90
C PHE A 248 -19.87 -3.03 11.27
N LEU A 249 -18.90 -3.38 12.11
CA LEU A 249 -17.56 -3.78 11.67
C LEU A 249 -17.32 -5.24 12.02
N PRO A 250 -16.67 -6.03 11.15
CA PRO A 250 -16.34 -7.41 11.48
C PRO A 250 -15.40 -7.46 12.69
N HIS A 251 -15.39 -8.60 13.38
CA HIS A 251 -14.42 -8.94 14.43
C HIS A 251 -12.99 -9.14 13.88
N ASN A 252 -12.43 -8.10 13.26
CA ASN A 252 -11.08 -8.07 12.72
C ASN A 252 -10.30 -6.92 13.40
N PRO A 253 -9.27 -7.23 14.22
CA PRO A 253 -8.45 -6.25 14.93
C PRO A 253 -7.94 -5.10 14.08
N ALA A 254 -7.47 -5.40 12.86
CA ALA A 254 -6.97 -4.37 11.97
C ALA A 254 -8.08 -3.40 11.55
N VAL A 255 -9.29 -3.91 11.25
CA VAL A 255 -10.42 -3.09 10.78
C VAL A 255 -10.89 -2.13 11.86
N TYR A 256 -11.30 -2.64 13.03
CA TYR A 256 -11.90 -1.77 14.05
C TYR A 256 -10.87 -0.81 14.68
N ARG A 257 -9.59 -1.19 14.78
CA ARG A 257 -8.53 -0.27 15.24
C ARG A 257 -8.26 0.84 14.25
N GLN A 258 -8.18 0.52 12.95
CA GLN A 258 -7.98 1.52 11.91
C GLN A 258 -9.20 2.44 11.79
N PHE A 259 -10.42 1.90 11.93
CA PHE A 259 -11.65 2.68 12.00
C PHE A 259 -11.63 3.65 13.17
N LYS A 260 -11.35 3.18 14.39
CA LYS A 260 -11.28 4.02 15.59
C LYS A 260 -10.20 5.10 15.50
N ALA A 261 -9.08 4.81 14.83
CA ALA A 261 -8.04 5.79 14.53
C ALA A 261 -8.46 6.84 13.49
N SER A 262 -9.46 6.53 12.66
CA SER A 262 -10.02 7.44 11.66
C SER A 262 -11.16 8.29 12.25
N PHE A 263 -11.95 7.70 13.14
CA PHE A 263 -13.11 8.32 13.79
C PHE A 263 -12.94 8.31 15.30
N HIS A 264 -12.18 9.27 15.83
CA HIS A 264 -11.88 9.35 17.26
C HIS A 264 -13.14 9.49 18.13
N THR A 265 -14.18 10.15 17.60
CA THR A 265 -15.49 10.33 18.24
C THR A 265 -16.37 9.07 18.23
N ALA A 266 -16.01 8.03 17.47
CA ALA A 266 -16.83 6.83 17.36
C ALA A 266 -16.91 6.09 18.71
N GLN A 267 -18.09 5.71 19.19
CA GLN A 267 -18.25 5.01 20.47
C GLN A 267 -18.62 3.55 20.22
N LEU A 268 -17.96 2.62 20.91
CA LEU A 268 -18.36 1.22 20.86
C LEU A 268 -19.63 1.07 21.73
N LEU A 269 -20.74 0.66 21.12
CA LEU A 269 -22.00 0.45 21.80
C LEU A 269 -22.08 -0.96 22.38
N GLU A 270 -22.03 -1.93 21.47
CA GLU A 270 -22.32 -3.32 21.74
C GLU A 270 -21.30 -4.18 21.00
N VAL A 271 -21.00 -5.31 21.63
CA VAL A 271 -20.34 -6.43 21.00
C VAL A 271 -21.48 -7.41 20.74
N ASP A 272 -21.99 -7.46 19.51
CA ASP A 272 -23.01 -8.45 19.16
C ASP A 272 -22.33 -9.83 19.15
N ASP A 273 -23.00 -10.83 19.73
CA ASP A 273 -22.37 -11.95 20.43
C ASP A 273 -21.47 -12.85 19.56
N ASP A 274 -21.40 -12.71 18.22
CA ASP A 274 -20.45 -13.43 17.37
C ASP A 274 -20.07 -12.78 16.01
N GLU A 275 -20.78 -11.75 15.52
CA GLU A 275 -20.64 -11.33 14.11
C GLU A 275 -20.05 -9.93 13.90
N TYR A 276 -20.49 -8.92 14.67
CA TYR A 276 -20.10 -7.53 14.46
C TYR A 276 -19.82 -6.75 15.76
N LEU A 277 -18.85 -5.83 15.66
CA LEU A 277 -18.67 -4.71 16.58
C LEU A 277 -19.49 -3.52 16.11
N ILE A 278 -20.34 -2.99 16.98
CA ILE A 278 -21.25 -1.88 16.65
C ILE A 278 -20.69 -0.58 17.19
N TYR A 279 -20.35 0.33 16.26
CA TYR A 279 -19.89 1.68 16.59
C TYR A 279 -20.97 2.72 16.28
N GLU A 280 -21.15 3.67 17.19
CA GLU A 280 -21.90 4.90 16.94
C GLU A 280 -20.98 6.01 16.44
N VAL A 281 -21.39 6.68 15.36
CA VAL A 281 -20.69 7.83 14.77
C VAL A 281 -21.68 8.97 14.57
N PRO A 282 -21.34 10.22 14.93
CA PRO A 282 -22.21 11.38 14.67
C PRO A 282 -22.58 11.50 13.19
N ILE A 283 -23.84 11.79 12.87
CA ILE A 283 -24.35 11.91 11.50
C ILE A 283 -23.60 12.98 10.69
N ALA A 284 -23.05 14.00 11.35
CA ALA A 284 -22.20 15.01 10.73
C ALA A 284 -20.95 14.44 10.02
N LEU A 285 -20.54 13.20 10.35
CA LEU A 285 -19.40 12.51 9.76
C LEU A 285 -19.78 11.52 8.65
N GLU A 286 -21.04 11.45 8.22
CA GLU A 286 -21.52 10.51 7.18
C GLU A 286 -20.66 10.55 5.91
N LYS A 287 -20.36 11.74 5.40
CA LYS A 287 -19.50 11.90 4.20
C LYS A 287 -18.08 11.38 4.42
N ALA A 288 -17.54 11.59 5.63
CA ALA A 288 -16.22 11.08 5.98
C ALA A 288 -16.23 9.56 6.11
N LEU A 289 -17.32 8.99 6.65
CA LEU A 289 -17.56 7.55 6.74
C LEU A 289 -17.61 6.90 5.35
N ASP A 290 -18.37 7.47 4.42
CA ASP A 290 -18.44 7.02 3.02
C ASP A 290 -17.07 7.05 2.35
N THR A 291 -16.35 8.16 2.55
CA THR A 291 -15.00 8.32 2.01
C THR A 291 -14.04 7.29 2.60
N TRP A 292 -14.14 6.99 3.89
CA TRP A 292 -13.32 6.00 4.55
C TRP A 292 -13.55 4.60 3.97
N PHE A 293 -14.80 4.14 3.89
CA PHE A 293 -15.14 2.83 3.29
C PHE A 293 -14.66 2.74 1.85
N SER A 294 -14.88 3.78 1.04
CA SER A 294 -14.41 3.84 -0.34
C SER A 294 -12.90 3.73 -0.42
N MET A 295 -12.16 4.51 0.38
CA MET A 295 -10.69 4.54 0.37
C MET A 295 -10.09 3.20 0.82
N VAL A 296 -10.56 2.63 1.92
CA VAL A 296 -9.98 1.37 2.44
C VAL A 296 -10.32 0.17 1.56
N LYS A 297 -11.45 0.20 0.84
CA LYS A 297 -11.84 -0.85 -0.12
C LYS A 297 -11.12 -0.72 -1.46
N SER A 298 -10.84 0.50 -1.90
CA SER A 298 -10.42 0.79 -3.28
C SER A 298 -9.25 -0.08 -3.73
N THR A 299 -9.45 -0.82 -4.81
CA THR A 299 -8.38 -1.45 -5.57
C THR A 299 -7.62 -0.38 -6.34
N THR A 300 -6.30 -0.54 -6.50
CA THR A 300 -5.38 0.36 -7.24
C THR A 300 -5.79 0.65 -8.70
N LEU A 301 -6.93 0.14 -9.17
CA LEU A 301 -7.49 0.28 -10.51
C LEU A 301 -8.60 1.34 -10.65
N ASN A 302 -9.18 1.90 -9.56
CA ASN A 302 -10.31 2.83 -9.66
C ASN A 302 -10.07 4.17 -8.98
N ILE A 303 -9.13 4.96 -9.52
CA ILE A 303 -9.16 6.42 -9.35
C ILE A 303 -9.54 7.02 -10.71
N ASN A 304 -10.81 6.90 -11.07
CA ASN A 304 -11.48 7.85 -11.94
C ASN A 304 -12.58 8.48 -11.10
N ILE A 305 -12.30 9.64 -10.50
CA ILE A 305 -13.35 10.51 -9.98
C ILE A 305 -13.60 11.58 -11.03
N ASN A 306 -14.83 11.52 -11.54
CA ASN A 306 -15.57 12.54 -12.24
C ASN A 306 -15.26 13.96 -11.72
N GLU A 307 -14.54 14.74 -12.50
CA GLU A 307 -14.72 16.19 -12.55
C GLU A 307 -15.65 16.47 -13.74
N ASN A 308 -16.96 16.51 -13.48
CA ASN A 308 -17.95 17.21 -14.30
C ASN A 308 -19.30 17.23 -13.58
N SER A 309 -19.41 18.13 -12.60
CA SER A 309 -20.70 18.67 -12.16
C SER A 309 -20.48 19.94 -11.32
N ILE A 310 -20.06 21.02 -11.98
CA ILE A 310 -20.48 22.36 -11.58
C ILE A 310 -21.07 23.00 -12.82
N GLY A 311 -22.39 22.86 -12.92
CA GLY A 311 -23.22 23.54 -13.91
C GLY A 311 -23.30 25.03 -13.62
N GLU A 312 -23.47 25.74 -14.73
CA GLU A 312 -23.67 27.17 -14.90
C GLU A 312 -24.72 27.78 -13.95
N GLY A 313 -24.47 29.02 -13.57
CA GLY A 313 -25.39 29.86 -12.81
C GLY A 313 -24.99 31.33 -12.91
N SER A 314 -25.14 31.88 -14.11
CA SER A 314 -25.08 33.31 -14.42
C SER A 314 -25.99 34.16 -13.52
N LYS A 315 -25.48 35.26 -12.97
CA LYS A 315 -26.26 36.50 -12.80
C LYS A 315 -25.40 37.73 -13.10
N LEU A 316 -25.92 38.51 -14.05
CA LEU A 316 -25.53 39.87 -14.38
C LEU A 316 -25.76 40.82 -13.19
N ASN A 317 -24.95 41.88 -13.13
CA ASN A 317 -25.34 43.30 -13.08
C ASN A 317 -24.05 44.14 -13.10
N GLU A 318 -23.73 44.80 -14.21
CA GLU A 318 -24.10 46.17 -14.61
C GLU A 318 -23.02 47.21 -14.28
N LYS A 319 -22.50 47.80 -15.38
CA LYS A 319 -21.93 49.15 -15.65
C LYS A 319 -21.45 49.98 -14.44
N ILE A 320 -20.26 50.59 -14.50
CA ILE A 320 -19.92 51.89 -15.13
C ILE A 320 -18.37 51.94 -15.05
N GLY A 321 -17.54 52.26 -16.04
CA GLY A 321 -17.64 53.33 -17.03
C GLY A 321 -16.99 54.62 -16.50
N GLU A 322 -15.66 54.68 -16.31
CA GLU A 322 -14.96 55.97 -16.31
C GLU A 322 -13.45 55.82 -16.57
N GLU A 323 -12.99 56.77 -17.38
CA GLU A 323 -11.67 56.96 -17.98
C GLU A 323 -10.59 57.20 -16.93
N ASN A 324 -9.33 56.87 -17.24
CA ASN A 324 -8.20 57.80 -17.11
C ASN A 324 -6.90 57.16 -17.66
N LEU A 325 -6.35 57.86 -18.68
CA LEU A 325 -5.04 57.77 -19.35
C LEU A 325 -4.78 56.67 -20.38
#